data_AF-A0A9Q9B9Z3-F1
#
_entry.id   AF-A0A9Q9B9Z3-F1
#
_cell.length_a   1.000
_cell.length_b   1.000
_cell.length_c   1.000
_cell.angle_alpha   90.00
_cell.angle_beta   90.00
_cell.angle_gamma   90.00
#
_symmetry.space_group_name_H-M   'P 1'
#
loop_
_entity.id
_entity.type
_entity.pdbx_description
1 polymer ?
#
loop_
_entity_poly.entity_id
_entity_poly.type
_entity_poly.pdbx_seq_one_letter_code
_entity_poly.pdbx_strand_id
1 'polypeptide(L)'
;MNERMVEYLLSEGVRVVADDVRAATLSRVKPIIRLLLEHGWPINAKSGWYDPPVLAYVTEDLELTRWFLSQNADPNAQCGIDRTPLSIGIQKGSVAVIEMLFAHGGTIHCGQLLHWAASRQKDDRLAVVNILLRKGALLNAIMYENDEDSFIQREPFGLGTPLHVVPTRFMWPFAIRSSSTEQTLFSGRTSVAIS
;
A
#
# COMPACT_ATOMS: atom_id res chain seq x y z
N MET A 1 -19.79 20.07 14.39
CA MET A 1 -18.44 20.28 13.85
C MET A 1 -18.51 21.52 12.97
N ASN A 2 -17.66 22.52 13.17
CA ASN A 2 -17.85 23.86 12.59
C ASN A 2 -17.33 23.94 11.15
N GLU A 3 -18.07 23.38 10.19
CA GLU A 3 -17.77 23.53 8.75
C GLU A 3 -17.57 25.00 8.37
N ARG A 4 -18.44 25.89 8.87
CA ARG A 4 -18.33 27.35 8.70
C ARG A 4 -17.01 27.95 9.20
N MET A 5 -16.44 27.40 10.28
CA MET A 5 -15.17 27.89 10.81
C MET A 5 -14.01 27.41 9.93
N VAL A 6 -14.07 26.16 9.46
CA VAL A 6 -13.08 25.63 8.52
C VAL A 6 -13.11 26.42 7.21
N GLU A 7 -14.30 26.63 6.65
CA GLU A 7 -14.50 27.44 5.44
C GLU A 7 -13.96 28.86 5.61
N TYR A 8 -14.26 29.52 6.73
CA TYR A 8 -13.71 30.84 7.04
C TYR A 8 -12.17 30.84 7.06
N LEU A 9 -11.55 29.90 7.79
CA LEU A 9 -10.09 29.81 7.87
C LEU A 9 -9.43 29.53 6.51
N LEU A 10 -10.05 28.71 5.67
CA LEU A 10 -9.56 28.45 4.30
C LEU A 10 -9.69 29.70 3.42
N SER A 11 -10.76 30.48 3.57
CA SER A 11 -10.96 31.75 2.85
C SER A 11 -9.94 32.83 3.24
N GLU A 12 -9.46 32.81 4.48
CA GLU A 12 -8.37 33.67 4.97
C GLU A 12 -6.97 33.22 4.49
N GLY A 13 -6.89 32.16 3.67
CA GLY A 13 -5.64 31.71 3.07
C GLY A 13 -4.78 30.81 3.96
N VAL A 14 -5.35 30.21 5.01
CA VAL A 14 -4.65 29.20 5.81
C VAL A 14 -4.29 28.01 4.92
N ARG A 15 -2.99 27.69 4.86
CA ARG A 15 -2.50 26.56 4.07
C ARG A 15 -2.93 25.24 4.71
N VAL A 16 -3.60 24.40 3.93
CA VAL A 16 -3.92 23.01 4.31
C VAL A 16 -2.63 22.20 4.37
N VAL A 17 -2.34 21.59 5.52
CA VAL A 17 -1.25 20.61 5.65
C VAL A 17 -1.79 19.18 5.64
N ALA A 18 -0.92 18.20 5.32
CA ALA A 18 -1.32 16.81 5.22
C ALA A 18 -1.92 16.24 6.52
N ASP A 19 -1.46 16.73 7.67
CA ASP A 19 -1.98 16.32 8.98
C ASP A 19 -3.43 16.75 9.23
N ASP A 20 -3.85 17.92 8.73
CA ASP A 20 -5.24 18.38 8.84
C ASP A 20 -6.18 17.43 8.10
N VAL A 21 -5.77 17.04 6.89
CA VAL A 21 -6.55 16.14 6.05
C VAL A 21 -6.56 14.73 6.62
N ARG A 22 -5.44 14.27 7.17
CA ARG A 22 -5.35 13.00 7.89
C ARG A 22 -6.31 12.99 9.08
N ALA A 23 -6.33 14.04 9.90
CA ALA A 23 -7.23 14.15 11.05
C ALA A 23 -8.71 14.17 10.63
N ALA A 24 -9.05 14.93 9.57
CA ALA A 24 -10.42 14.96 9.03
C ALA A 24 -10.86 13.59 8.47
N THR A 25 -9.93 12.89 7.81
CA THR A 25 -10.13 11.56 7.21
C THR A 25 -10.36 10.49 8.29
N LEU A 26 -9.52 10.47 9.33
CA LEU A 26 -9.67 9.55 10.47
C LEU A 26 -10.95 9.82 11.27
N SER A 27 -11.37 11.08 11.34
CA SER A 27 -12.64 11.47 11.95
C SER A 27 -13.86 11.19 11.06
N ARG A 28 -13.65 10.71 9.82
CA ARG A 28 -14.66 10.35 8.82
C ARG A 28 -15.62 11.49 8.45
N VAL A 29 -15.15 12.74 8.51
CA VAL A 29 -15.97 13.93 8.27
C VAL A 29 -15.95 14.32 6.78
N LYS A 30 -16.80 13.66 5.97
CA LYS A 30 -16.90 13.90 4.52
C LYS A 30 -17.07 15.38 4.12
N PRO A 31 -17.90 16.21 4.81
CA PRO A 31 -18.05 17.62 4.45
C PRO A 31 -16.75 18.43 4.56
N ILE A 32 -15.95 18.19 5.61
CA ILE A 32 -14.66 18.86 5.78
C ILE A 32 -13.68 18.43 4.68
N ILE A 33 -13.63 17.13 4.35
CA ILE A 33 -12.75 16.64 3.30
C ILE A 33 -13.13 17.24 1.93
N ARG A 34 -14.42 17.43 1.65
CA ARG A 34 -14.89 18.16 0.46
C ARG A 34 -14.42 19.60 0.43
N LEU A 35 -14.62 20.35 1.52
CA LEU A 35 -14.14 21.73 1.64
C LEU A 35 -12.63 21.83 1.37
N LEU A 36 -11.84 20.90 1.90
CA LEU A 36 -10.38 20.87 1.67
C LEU A 36 -10.04 20.61 0.19
N LEU A 37 -10.74 19.67 -0.47
CA LEU A 37 -10.56 19.39 -1.91
C LEU A 37 -10.96 20.59 -2.78
N GLU A 38 -12.06 21.26 -2.46
CA GLU A 38 -12.54 22.47 -3.16
C GLU A 38 -11.53 23.63 -3.06
N HIS A 39 -10.78 23.71 -1.97
CA HIS A 39 -9.69 24.67 -1.78
C HIS A 39 -8.34 24.16 -2.34
N GLY A 40 -8.37 23.19 -3.24
CA GLY A 40 -7.21 22.76 -4.02
C GLY A 40 -6.26 21.80 -3.30
N TRP A 41 -6.69 21.16 -2.21
CA TRP A 41 -5.86 20.13 -1.57
C TRP A 41 -5.62 18.93 -2.52
N PRO A 42 -4.36 18.51 -2.72
CA PRO A 42 -4.03 17.41 -3.63
C PRO A 42 -4.37 16.04 -3.04
N ILE A 43 -5.43 15.40 -3.55
CA ILE A 43 -5.94 14.11 -3.02
C ILE A 43 -4.91 12.96 -3.01
N ASN A 44 -3.98 13.00 -3.96
CA ASN A 44 -2.95 11.99 -4.15
C ASN A 44 -1.59 12.39 -3.58
N ALA A 45 -1.51 13.48 -2.81
CA ALA A 45 -0.28 13.84 -2.12
C ALA A 45 0.00 12.86 -0.97
N LYS A 46 1.26 12.41 -0.87
CA LYS A 46 1.71 11.59 0.25
C LYS A 46 1.55 12.34 1.57
N SER A 47 1.04 11.65 2.59
CA SER A 47 0.88 12.23 3.92
C SER A 47 2.19 12.31 4.70
N GLY A 48 3.18 11.50 4.33
CA GLY A 48 4.50 11.48 4.94
C GLY A 48 5.47 10.58 4.19
N TRP A 49 6.66 10.36 4.75
CA TRP A 49 7.66 9.48 4.13
C TRP A 49 7.21 8.02 4.08
N TYR A 50 6.57 7.55 5.16
CA TYR A 50 6.06 6.18 5.30
C TYR A 50 4.56 6.08 5.05
N ASP A 51 3.91 7.20 4.79
CA ASP A 51 2.47 7.34 4.81
C ASP A 51 1.97 7.70 3.40
N PRO A 52 1.31 6.74 2.71
CA PRO A 52 0.70 7.00 1.40
C PRO A 52 -0.41 8.06 1.50
N PRO A 53 -0.97 8.50 0.37
CA PRO A 53 -2.07 9.46 0.37
C PRO A 53 -3.28 8.99 1.18
N VAL A 54 -4.16 9.92 1.52
CA VAL A 54 -5.17 9.72 2.59
C VAL A 54 -6.15 8.58 2.35
N LEU A 55 -6.30 8.12 1.10
CA LEU A 55 -7.02 6.89 0.76
C LEU A 55 -6.56 5.69 1.61
N ALA A 56 -5.28 5.65 1.98
CA ALA A 56 -4.69 4.65 2.87
C ALA A 56 -5.35 4.56 4.24
N TYR A 57 -5.91 5.65 4.77
CA TYR A 57 -6.49 5.70 6.11
C TYR A 57 -7.94 5.21 6.17
N VAL A 58 -8.56 4.97 5.01
CA VAL A 58 -9.98 4.62 4.93
C VAL A 58 -10.23 3.23 4.39
N THR A 59 -9.18 2.46 4.09
CA THR A 59 -9.27 1.13 3.44
C THR A 59 -9.99 0.06 4.27
N GLU A 60 -10.33 0.33 5.52
CA GLU A 60 -11.16 -0.55 6.37
C GLU A 60 -12.66 -0.21 6.30
N ASP A 61 -12.99 0.95 5.73
CA ASP A 61 -14.36 1.42 5.51
C ASP A 61 -14.68 1.41 4.01
N LEU A 62 -15.55 0.48 3.61
CA LEU A 62 -15.93 0.29 2.20
C LEU A 62 -16.58 1.53 1.60
N GLU A 63 -17.46 2.19 2.34
CA GLU A 63 -18.24 3.33 1.84
C GLU A 63 -17.41 4.60 1.78
N LEU A 64 -16.51 4.79 2.76
CA LEU A 64 -15.58 5.91 2.72
C LEU A 64 -14.52 5.69 1.64
N THR A 65 -14.00 4.48 1.48
CA THR A 65 -13.08 4.13 0.38
C THR A 65 -13.71 4.41 -0.97
N ARG A 66 -14.95 3.93 -1.20
CA ARG A 66 -15.71 4.20 -2.43
C ARG A 66 -15.83 5.70 -2.71
N TRP A 67 -16.10 6.48 -1.66
CA TRP A 67 -16.21 7.92 -1.79
C TRP A 67 -14.88 8.58 -2.18
N PHE A 68 -13.75 8.21 -1.57
CA PHE A 68 -12.45 8.75 -1.97
C PHE A 68 -12.09 8.40 -3.41
N LEU A 69 -12.35 7.17 -3.83
CA LEU A 69 -12.12 6.73 -5.22
C LEU A 69 -12.99 7.52 -6.21
N SER A 70 -14.22 7.90 -5.84
CA SER A 70 -15.07 8.76 -6.68
C SER A 70 -14.58 10.22 -6.76
N GLN A 71 -13.67 10.63 -5.87
CA GLN A 71 -12.96 11.91 -5.92
C GLN A 71 -11.60 11.81 -6.62
N ASN A 72 -11.39 10.78 -7.46
CA ASN A 72 -10.14 10.55 -8.20
C ASN A 72 -8.91 10.26 -7.31
N ALA A 73 -9.12 9.69 -6.12
CA ALA A 73 -8.02 9.14 -5.34
C ALA A 73 -7.38 7.95 -6.08
N ASP A 74 -6.06 7.97 -6.22
CA ASP A 74 -5.29 6.94 -6.91
C ASP A 74 -4.88 5.83 -5.93
N PRO A 75 -5.34 4.57 -6.12
CA PRO A 75 -4.95 3.45 -5.27
C PRO A 75 -3.46 3.10 -5.37
N ASN A 76 -2.75 3.58 -6.40
CA ASN A 76 -1.33 3.30 -6.66
C ASN A 76 -0.39 4.40 -6.17
N ALA A 77 -0.90 5.54 -5.70
CA ALA A 77 -0.05 6.66 -5.35
C ALA A 77 0.90 6.31 -4.18
N GLN A 78 2.21 6.42 -4.41
CA GLN A 78 3.25 6.00 -3.48
C GLN A 78 3.62 7.10 -2.47
N CYS A 79 4.16 6.71 -1.31
CA CYS A 79 4.85 7.64 -0.42
C CYS A 79 6.36 7.67 -0.72
N GLY A 80 7.20 8.08 0.24
CA GLY A 80 8.67 8.10 0.07
C GLY A 80 9.30 6.70 0.00
N ILE A 81 8.51 5.66 0.18
CA ILE A 81 8.86 4.27 -0.07
C ILE A 81 7.78 3.64 -0.96
N ASP A 82 8.07 2.51 -1.58
CA ASP A 82 7.10 1.74 -2.39
C ASP A 82 5.95 1.15 -1.56
N ARG A 83 5.08 2.03 -1.06
CA ARG A 83 3.89 1.75 -0.26
C ARG A 83 2.76 2.63 -0.76
N THR A 84 1.63 2.01 -1.04
CA THR A 84 0.47 2.61 -1.71
C THR A 84 -0.80 2.43 -0.89
N PRO A 85 -1.89 3.18 -1.13
CA PRO A 85 -3.18 2.91 -0.51
C PRO A 85 -3.64 1.46 -0.72
N LEU A 86 -3.41 0.88 -1.91
CA LEU A 86 -3.69 -0.52 -2.18
C LEU A 86 -2.90 -1.47 -1.27
N SER A 87 -1.62 -1.19 -0.99
CA SER A 87 -0.82 -1.99 -0.05
C SER A 87 -1.43 -2.02 1.36
N ILE A 88 -1.99 -0.89 1.83
CA ILE A 88 -2.69 -0.82 3.12
C ILE A 88 -4.01 -1.58 3.08
N GLY A 89 -4.76 -1.46 1.98
CA GLY A 89 -5.99 -2.23 1.76
C GLY A 89 -5.73 -3.73 1.78
N ILE A 90 -4.63 -4.19 1.17
CA ILE A 90 -4.19 -5.58 1.23
C ILE A 90 -3.84 -6.01 2.66
N GLN A 91 -3.17 -5.16 3.43
CA GLN A 91 -2.80 -5.49 4.81
C GLN A 91 -4.00 -5.51 5.77
N LYS A 92 -4.93 -4.54 5.65
CA LYS A 92 -5.95 -4.27 6.67
C LYS A 92 -7.39 -4.32 6.16
N GLY A 93 -7.62 -3.91 4.92
CA GLY A 93 -8.96 -3.84 4.31
C GLY A 93 -9.63 -5.20 4.13
N SER A 94 -10.92 -5.23 3.82
CA SER A 94 -11.64 -6.46 3.46
C SER A 94 -11.37 -6.86 2.00
N VAL A 95 -11.65 -8.11 1.63
CA VAL A 95 -11.58 -8.56 0.23
C VAL A 95 -12.40 -7.65 -0.70
N ALA A 96 -13.58 -7.18 -0.25
CA ALA A 96 -14.41 -6.26 -1.01
C ALA A 96 -13.73 -4.90 -1.27
N VAL A 97 -12.98 -4.37 -0.30
CA VAL A 97 -12.18 -3.15 -0.50
C VAL A 97 -11.04 -3.40 -1.48
N ILE A 98 -10.36 -4.54 -1.36
CA ILE A 98 -9.26 -4.91 -2.27
C ILE A 98 -9.77 -5.00 -3.72
N GLU A 99 -10.87 -5.71 -3.95
CA GLU A 99 -11.55 -5.81 -5.24
C GLU A 99 -11.92 -4.42 -5.78
N MET A 100 -12.48 -3.55 -4.93
CA MET A 100 -12.85 -2.19 -5.31
C MET A 100 -11.65 -1.33 -5.72
N LEU A 101 -10.54 -1.41 -5.00
CA LEU A 101 -9.31 -0.67 -5.32
C LEU A 101 -8.74 -1.14 -6.67
N PHE A 102 -8.75 -2.44 -6.96
CA PHE A 102 -8.39 -2.96 -8.28
C PHE A 102 -9.35 -2.49 -9.38
N ALA A 103 -10.66 -2.45 -9.11
CA ALA A 103 -11.65 -1.96 -10.07
C ALA A 103 -11.46 -0.46 -10.42
N HIS A 104 -10.85 0.32 -9.53
CA HIS A 104 -10.55 1.75 -9.75
C HIS A 104 -9.09 1.98 -10.19
N GLY A 105 -8.50 1.03 -10.91
CA GLY A 105 -7.18 1.19 -11.52
C GLY A 105 -6.00 0.77 -10.66
N GLY A 106 -6.23 0.10 -9.52
CA GLY A 106 -5.16 -0.51 -8.74
C GLY A 106 -4.35 -1.51 -9.57
N THR A 107 -3.03 -1.48 -9.43
CA THR A 107 -2.09 -2.35 -10.15
C THR A 107 -1.30 -3.22 -9.18
N ILE A 108 -0.65 -4.26 -9.69
CA ILE A 108 0.19 -5.16 -8.88
C ILE A 108 1.67 -4.78 -8.88
N HIS A 109 2.07 -3.76 -9.65
CA HIS A 109 3.47 -3.45 -9.92
C HIS A 109 4.15 -2.65 -8.81
N CYS A 110 3.37 -1.98 -7.98
CA CYS A 110 3.82 -1.13 -6.89
C CYS A 110 3.15 -1.51 -5.56
N GLY A 111 3.79 -1.13 -4.46
CA GLY A 111 3.26 -1.23 -3.11
C GLY A 111 3.59 -2.54 -2.40
N GLN A 112 4.49 -3.37 -2.93
CA GLN A 112 4.92 -4.63 -2.30
C GLN A 112 3.74 -5.53 -1.87
N LEU A 113 2.68 -5.60 -2.71
CA LEU A 113 1.38 -6.15 -2.31
C LEU A 113 1.46 -7.57 -1.79
N LEU A 114 2.29 -8.43 -2.39
CA LEU A 114 2.41 -9.82 -2.00
C LEU A 114 3.07 -9.99 -0.62
N HIS A 115 4.06 -9.14 -0.29
CA HIS A 115 4.67 -9.09 1.04
C HIS A 115 3.66 -8.66 2.10
N TRP A 116 2.85 -7.64 1.82
CA TRP A 116 1.79 -7.22 2.74
C TRP A 116 0.71 -8.30 2.89
N ALA A 117 0.31 -8.96 1.80
CA ALA A 117 -0.62 -10.09 1.84
C ALA A 117 -0.07 -11.23 2.70
N ALA A 118 1.21 -11.59 2.58
CA ALA A 118 1.83 -12.64 3.38
C ALA A 118 1.89 -12.30 4.89
N SER A 119 2.14 -11.02 5.21
CA SER A 119 2.18 -10.49 6.59
C SER A 119 0.79 -10.24 7.21
N ARG A 120 -0.29 -10.35 6.43
CA ARG A 120 -1.67 -10.09 6.85
C ARG A 120 -2.10 -11.01 8.00
N GLN A 121 -2.64 -10.43 9.06
CA GLN A 121 -3.12 -11.15 10.26
C GLN A 121 -4.65 -11.38 10.22
N LYS A 122 -5.14 -11.92 9.11
CA LYS A 122 -6.57 -12.26 8.92
C LYS A 122 -6.70 -13.61 8.23
N ASP A 123 -7.78 -14.33 8.52
CA ASP A 123 -8.01 -15.69 8.00
C ASP A 123 -8.16 -15.74 6.48
N ASP A 124 -8.54 -14.61 5.86
CA ASP A 124 -8.65 -14.44 4.42
C ASP A 124 -7.31 -14.24 3.69
N ARG A 125 -6.17 -14.32 4.40
CA ARG A 125 -4.83 -14.13 3.83
C ARG A 125 -4.59 -14.97 2.57
N LEU A 126 -4.94 -16.26 2.60
CA LEU A 126 -4.75 -17.14 1.43
C LEU A 126 -5.62 -16.72 0.25
N ALA A 127 -6.83 -16.24 0.52
CA ALA A 127 -7.71 -15.72 -0.54
C ALA A 127 -7.09 -14.48 -1.19
N VAL A 128 -6.56 -13.54 -0.40
CA VAL A 128 -5.90 -12.33 -0.90
C VAL A 128 -4.63 -12.68 -1.70
N VAL A 129 -3.79 -13.60 -1.22
CA VAL A 129 -2.62 -14.08 -1.96
C VAL A 129 -3.04 -14.67 -3.31
N ASN A 130 -4.09 -15.51 -3.33
CA ASN A 130 -4.60 -16.09 -4.57
C ASN A 130 -5.13 -15.03 -5.55
N ILE A 131 -5.79 -13.97 -5.07
CA ILE A 131 -6.21 -12.84 -5.91
C ILE A 131 -5.00 -12.18 -6.58
N LEU A 132 -3.93 -11.93 -5.81
CA LEU A 132 -2.70 -11.31 -6.34
C LEU A 132 -2.00 -12.21 -7.37
N LEU A 133 -1.88 -13.52 -7.08
CA LEU A 133 -1.26 -14.48 -8.00
C LEU A 133 -2.06 -14.60 -9.32
N ARG A 134 -3.40 -14.63 -9.25
CA ARG A 134 -4.25 -14.63 -10.44
C ARG A 134 -4.12 -13.35 -11.28
N LYS A 135 -3.77 -12.23 -10.64
CA LYS A 135 -3.48 -10.96 -11.32
C LYS A 135 -2.04 -10.87 -11.85
N GLY A 136 -1.22 -11.90 -11.65
CA GLY A 136 0.15 -11.97 -12.19
C GLY A 136 1.25 -11.51 -11.22
N ALA A 137 0.97 -11.41 -9.92
CA ALA A 137 2.00 -11.05 -8.94
C ALA A 137 3.12 -12.11 -8.90
N LEU A 138 4.37 -11.66 -8.94
CA LEU A 138 5.53 -12.54 -8.90
C LEU A 138 5.73 -13.10 -7.49
N LEU A 139 5.66 -14.43 -7.35
CA LEU A 139 5.78 -15.11 -6.06
C LEU A 139 7.13 -14.85 -5.37
N ASN A 140 8.19 -14.73 -6.16
CA ASN A 140 9.57 -14.57 -5.69
C ASN A 140 10.07 -13.12 -5.77
N ALA A 141 9.18 -12.13 -5.90
CA ALA A 141 9.58 -10.73 -5.98
C ALA A 141 10.43 -10.32 -4.77
N ILE A 142 11.57 -9.69 -5.01
CA ILE A 142 12.40 -9.13 -3.93
C ILE A 142 11.84 -7.76 -3.54
N MET A 143 11.87 -7.43 -2.25
CA MET A 143 11.42 -6.12 -1.78
C MET A 143 12.13 -4.99 -2.50
N TYR A 144 11.36 -4.03 -3.01
CA TYR A 144 11.85 -2.81 -3.68
C TYR A 144 12.71 -3.05 -4.93
N GLU A 145 12.75 -4.26 -5.48
CA GLU A 145 13.53 -4.55 -6.69
C GLU A 145 13.21 -3.61 -7.86
N ASN A 146 11.97 -3.13 -7.93
CA ASN A 146 11.50 -2.22 -8.98
C ASN A 146 11.55 -0.74 -8.58
N ASP A 147 12.04 -0.39 -7.39
CA ASP A 147 12.12 0.99 -6.89
C ASP A 147 13.51 1.24 -6.27
N GLU A 148 14.42 1.76 -7.10
CA GLU A 148 15.84 1.94 -6.76
C GLU A 148 16.03 2.77 -5.48
N ASP A 149 15.25 3.84 -5.30
CA ASP A 149 15.31 4.70 -4.12
C ASP A 149 14.94 3.94 -2.84
N SER A 150 13.84 3.18 -2.84
CA SER A 150 13.49 2.34 -1.69
C SER A 150 14.49 1.21 -1.49
N PHE A 151 15.01 0.61 -2.58
CA PHE A 151 15.98 -0.48 -2.52
C PHE A 151 17.24 -0.03 -1.77
N ILE A 152 17.88 1.05 -2.21
CA ILE A 152 19.12 1.57 -1.60
C ILE A 152 18.90 1.92 -0.13
N GLN A 153 17.76 2.54 0.19
CA GLN A 153 17.45 2.93 1.57
C GLN A 153 17.14 1.75 2.50
N ARG A 154 16.62 0.64 1.95
CA ARG A 154 16.17 -0.52 2.73
C ARG A 154 17.13 -1.69 2.70
N GLU A 155 18.05 -1.74 1.74
CA GLU A 155 19.11 -2.75 1.62
C GLU A 155 19.86 -2.97 2.95
N PRO A 156 20.25 -1.93 3.73
CA PRO A 156 20.96 -2.13 5.00
C PRO A 156 20.14 -2.89 6.05
N PHE A 157 18.81 -2.92 5.93
CA PHE A 157 17.90 -3.57 6.86
C PHE A 157 17.50 -4.98 6.44
N GLY A 158 18.02 -5.45 5.29
CA GLY A 158 17.70 -6.76 4.73
C GLY A 158 16.44 -6.73 3.87
N LEU A 159 16.60 -7.08 2.59
CA LEU A 159 15.50 -7.26 1.65
C LEU A 159 15.19 -8.74 1.47
N GLY A 160 13.92 -9.08 1.29
CA GLY A 160 13.48 -10.46 1.23
C GLY A 160 12.34 -10.69 0.26
N THR A 161 12.10 -11.96 -0.03
CA THR A 161 10.90 -12.41 -0.75
C THR A 161 9.67 -12.41 0.17
N PRO A 162 8.44 -12.59 -0.35
CA PRO A 162 7.25 -12.73 0.48
C PRO A 162 7.36 -13.82 1.56
N LEU A 163 8.15 -14.87 1.32
CA LEU A 163 8.39 -15.92 2.31
C LEU A 163 9.15 -15.39 3.55
N HIS A 164 10.09 -14.46 3.36
CA HIS A 164 10.91 -13.89 4.43
C HIS A 164 10.11 -12.95 5.35
N VAL A 165 8.99 -12.40 4.88
CA VAL A 165 8.12 -11.51 5.68
C VAL A 165 6.98 -12.25 6.37
N VAL A 166 6.77 -13.54 6.08
CA VAL A 166 5.86 -14.37 6.87
C VAL A 166 6.42 -14.43 8.29
N PRO A 167 5.62 -14.19 9.34
CA PRO A 167 6.10 -14.32 10.72
C PRO A 167 6.41 -15.80 11.01
N THR A 168 7.62 -16.23 10.66
CA THR A 168 8.18 -17.50 11.12
C THR A 168 8.78 -17.26 12.49
N ARG A 169 8.53 -18.20 13.41
CA ARG A 169 9.08 -18.23 14.79
C ARG A 169 10.61 -18.17 14.86
N PHE A 170 11.29 -18.19 13.71
CA PHE A 170 12.69 -17.92 13.53
C PHE A 170 12.83 -16.63 12.71
N MET A 171 13.32 -15.57 13.34
CA MET A 171 13.95 -14.44 12.66
C MET A 171 15.12 -15.01 11.88
N TRP A 172 14.95 -15.24 10.58
CA TRP A 172 16.03 -15.71 9.73
C TRP A 172 17.09 -14.60 9.65
N PRO A 173 18.33 -14.81 10.13
CA PRO A 173 19.32 -13.73 10.22
C PRO A 173 19.95 -13.35 8.86
N PHE A 174 19.53 -13.97 7.76
CA PHE A 174 20.05 -13.72 6.42
C PHE A 174 18.92 -13.37 5.45
N ALA A 175 18.42 -12.13 5.52
CA ALA A 175 17.80 -11.52 4.36
C ALA A 175 18.76 -11.67 3.16
N ILE A 176 18.21 -11.87 1.95
CA ILE A 176 18.99 -12.17 0.74
C ILE A 176 20.05 -11.09 0.59
N ARG A 177 21.30 -11.42 0.93
CA ARG A 177 22.44 -10.55 0.58
C ARG A 177 22.53 -10.60 -0.93
N SER A 178 22.48 -9.42 -1.55
CA SER A 178 22.78 -9.19 -2.96
C SER A 178 24.25 -9.52 -3.26
N SER A 179 24.65 -10.79 -3.14
CA SER A 179 25.75 -11.33 -3.91
C SER A 179 25.14 -12.23 -4.98
N SER A 180 25.41 -11.87 -6.23
CA SER A 180 24.99 -12.43 -7.52
C SER A 180 25.17 -13.95 -7.71
N THR A 181 25.50 -14.70 -6.65
CA THR A 181 25.75 -16.14 -6.64
C THR A 181 24.54 -17.00 -6.28
N GLU A 182 23.53 -16.48 -5.54
CA GLU A 182 22.41 -17.30 -5.05
C GLU A 182 21.17 -17.32 -5.95
N GLN A 183 21.04 -16.40 -6.92
CA GLN A 183 19.95 -16.43 -7.91
C GLN A 183 19.93 -17.73 -8.74
N THR A 184 21.05 -18.44 -8.84
CA THR A 184 21.18 -19.69 -9.61
C THR A 184 20.57 -20.92 -8.93
N LEU A 185 20.28 -20.89 -7.63
CA LEU A 185 19.84 -22.10 -6.92
C LEU A 185 18.33 -22.39 -7.05
N PHE A 186 17.51 -21.41 -7.42
CA PHE A 186 16.04 -21.57 -7.44
C PHE A 186 15.41 -21.65 -8.83
N SER A 187 16.16 -21.45 -9.92
CA SER A 187 15.67 -21.68 -11.29
C SER A 187 15.83 -23.13 -11.78
N GLY A 188 16.40 -24.03 -10.96
CA GLY A 188 16.97 -25.29 -11.42
C GLY A 188 16.30 -26.61 -11.04
N ARG A 189 15.02 -26.66 -10.63
CA ARG A 189 14.35 -27.97 -10.39
C ARG A 189 12.90 -28.03 -10.89
N THR A 190 12.76 -27.96 -12.21
CA THR A 190 11.73 -28.69 -12.96
C THR A 190 12.43 -29.53 -14.03
N SER A 191 12.89 -30.72 -13.66
CA SER A 191 13.11 -31.80 -14.63
C SER A 191 12.93 -33.16 -13.95
N VAL A 192 11.80 -33.77 -14.32
CA VAL A 192 11.54 -35.19 -14.56
C VAL A 192 12.68 -36.16 -14.25
N ALA A 193 12.38 -37.18 -13.44
CA ALA A 193 12.87 -38.53 -13.66
C ALA A 193 11.85 -39.53 -13.12
N ILE A 194 10.97 -40.00 -14.01
CA ILE A 194 10.37 -41.33 -13.92
C ILE A 194 11.38 -42.27 -14.58
N SER A 195 11.84 -43.25 -13.83
CA SER A 195 12.40 -44.50 -14.34
C SER A 195 12.27 -45.56 -13.26
#